data_AF-A1UUG4-F1
#
_entry.id   AF-A1UUG4-F1
#
_cell.length_a   1.000
_cell.length_b   1.000
_cell.length_c   1.000
_cell.angle_alpha   90.00
_cell.angle_beta   90.00
_cell.angle_gamma   90.00
#
_symmetry.space_group_name_H-M   'P 1'
#
loop_
_entity.id
_entity.type
_entity.pdbx_description
1 polymer ?
#
loop_
_entity_poly.entity_id
_entity_poly.type
_entity_poly.pdbx_seq_one_letter_code
_entity_poly.pdbx_strand_id
1 'polypeptide(L)'
;MAIHNRNEVFSVKSSFSDVFKTAYCHSRWIHVLKIFLPFFAFIIALVFCWFTFFSVSTSFETVILNNGEDGITALTMVDPRLEGYTSSNQPYQLKAEKAFQDHMRLGVVELENITAEVPASKQVSVFLQAQRGIYDNSNTHLQLNKPFTMKTKDGLVAQFMAADINLSEGQLKTDQRVDIYNADFSLTAGNLRVCEKGQIMHFQGGVHLLISQQ
;
A
#
# COMPACT_ATOMS: atom_id res chain seq x y z
N MET A 1 108.97 -25.55 23.55
CA MET A 1 108.07 -25.65 22.37
C MET A 1 106.77 -26.25 22.90
N ALA A 2 105.74 -25.42 23.06
CA ALA A 2 104.50 -25.79 23.75
C ALA A 2 103.49 -26.34 22.74
N ILE A 3 102.88 -27.49 23.03
CA ILE A 3 101.60 -27.86 22.42
C ILE A 3 100.67 -28.36 23.53
N HIS A 4 99.47 -27.77 23.49
CA HIS A 4 98.43 -27.70 24.49
C HIS A 4 97.54 -28.95 24.49
N ASN A 5 97.23 -29.42 25.69
CA ASN A 5 96.22 -30.42 26.01
C ASN A 5 94.79 -29.90 25.71
N ARG A 6 93.89 -30.72 25.17
CA ARG A 6 92.45 -30.47 25.26
C ARG A 6 91.60 -31.76 25.16
N ASN A 7 91.38 -32.36 26.33
CA ASN A 7 90.10 -32.78 26.95
C ASN A 7 88.90 -33.26 26.10
N GLU A 8 88.45 -34.46 26.50
CA GLU A 8 87.08 -34.86 26.88
C GLU A 8 85.96 -35.02 25.81
N VAL A 9 85.57 -36.29 25.66
CA VAL A 9 84.20 -36.82 25.84
C VAL A 9 83.05 -36.08 25.16
N PHE A 10 82.51 -36.69 24.11
CA PHE A 10 81.06 -36.63 23.83
C PHE A 10 80.55 -37.99 23.33
N SER A 11 79.91 -38.71 24.25
CA SER A 11 78.95 -39.76 23.95
C SER A 11 77.59 -39.10 23.74
N VAL A 12 77.04 -39.15 22.54
CA VAL A 12 75.60 -38.96 22.31
C VAL A 12 75.08 -40.11 21.46
N LYS A 13 74.33 -40.97 22.15
CA LYS A 13 73.47 -42.01 21.61
C LYS A 13 72.21 -41.37 21.01
N SER A 14 71.66 -42.07 20.01
CA SER A 14 70.28 -42.04 19.49
C SER A 14 69.80 -40.84 18.67
N SER A 15 69.65 -41.05 17.37
CA SER A 15 68.34 -40.92 16.71
C SER A 15 68.31 -41.77 15.44
N PHE A 16 67.62 -42.91 15.49
CA PHE A 16 67.23 -43.69 14.29
C PHE A 16 65.73 -44.01 14.27
N SER A 17 64.94 -43.45 15.19
CA SER A 17 63.51 -43.76 15.34
C SER A 17 62.57 -42.62 14.96
N ASP A 18 63.07 -41.47 14.52
CA ASP A 18 62.22 -40.32 14.15
C ASP A 18 61.94 -40.18 12.65
N VAL A 19 62.36 -41.15 11.81
CA VAL A 19 62.17 -41.06 10.34
C VAL A 19 60.93 -41.82 9.84
N PHE A 20 60.22 -42.57 10.69
CA PHE A 20 59.08 -43.40 10.27
C PHE A 20 57.71 -43.00 10.84
N LYS A 21 57.53 -41.75 11.28
CA LYS A 21 56.23 -41.27 11.82
C LYS A 21 55.58 -40.08 11.11
N THR A 22 56.06 -39.73 9.91
CA THR A 22 55.52 -38.64 9.09
C THR A 22 54.97 -39.16 7.77
N ALA A 23 54.08 -40.16 7.80
CA ALA A 23 53.48 -40.68 6.57
C ALA A 23 52.02 -41.17 6.69
N TYR A 24 51.24 -40.78 7.70
CA TYR A 24 49.84 -41.21 7.82
C TYR A 24 48.81 -40.14 8.25
N CYS A 25 49.13 -38.85 8.22
CA CYS A 25 48.20 -37.80 8.68
C CYS A 25 47.78 -36.77 7.61
N HIS A 26 47.64 -37.19 6.33
CA HIS A 26 47.00 -36.35 5.30
C HIS A 26 45.66 -36.90 4.77
N SER A 27 45.32 -38.17 5.02
CA SER A 27 44.15 -38.82 4.39
C SER A 27 42.80 -38.52 5.07
N ARG A 28 42.79 -38.16 6.37
CA ARG A 28 41.53 -37.90 7.11
C ARG A 28 41.01 -36.47 6.96
N TRP A 29 41.87 -35.48 6.71
CA TRP A 29 41.45 -34.09 6.53
C TRP A 29 40.69 -33.84 5.23
N ILE A 30 40.97 -34.63 4.19
CA ILE A 30 40.30 -34.48 2.89
C ILE A 30 38.83 -34.95 2.97
N HIS A 31 38.54 -36.00 3.74
CA HIS A 31 37.16 -36.46 3.95
C HIS A 31 36.33 -35.47 4.78
N VAL A 32 36.93 -34.80 5.77
CA VAL A 32 36.26 -33.75 6.55
C VAL A 32 35.89 -32.56 5.66
N LEU A 33 36.81 -32.10 4.80
CA LEU A 33 36.55 -30.98 3.89
C LEU A 33 35.48 -31.32 2.84
N LYS A 34 35.44 -32.57 2.38
CA LYS A 34 34.46 -33.06 1.40
C LYS A 34 33.03 -33.16 1.97
N ILE A 35 32.87 -33.31 3.30
CA ILE A 35 31.57 -33.29 3.99
C ILE A 35 31.18 -31.87 4.44
N PHE A 36 32.15 -31.06 4.89
CA PHE A 36 31.88 -29.72 5.39
C PHE A 36 31.40 -28.77 4.30
N LEU A 37 31.97 -28.87 3.09
CA LEU A 37 31.63 -28.01 1.97
C LEU A 37 30.13 -28.09 1.57
N PRO A 38 29.54 -29.28 1.31
CA PRO A 38 28.12 -29.36 0.99
C PRO A 38 27.21 -28.98 2.17
N PHE A 39 27.63 -29.27 3.40
CA PHE A 39 26.87 -28.92 4.60
C PHE A 39 26.77 -27.40 4.79
N PHE A 40 27.88 -26.69 4.59
CA PHE A 40 27.91 -25.23 4.68
C PHE A 40 27.09 -24.56 3.59
N ALA A 41 27.15 -25.09 2.36
CA ALA A 41 26.31 -24.62 1.25
C ALA A 41 24.82 -24.80 1.56
N PHE A 42 24.44 -25.91 2.18
CA PHE A 42 23.05 -26.16 2.58
C PHE A 42 22.55 -25.17 3.64
N ILE A 43 23.39 -24.85 4.64
CA ILE A 43 23.05 -23.84 5.66
C ILE A 43 22.85 -22.46 5.03
N ILE A 44 23.72 -22.04 4.11
CA ILE A 44 23.56 -20.75 3.42
C ILE A 44 22.25 -20.71 2.63
N ALA A 45 21.90 -21.79 1.92
CA ALA A 45 20.65 -21.87 1.17
C ALA A 45 19.41 -21.80 2.09
N LEU A 46 19.46 -22.42 3.27
CA LEU A 46 18.41 -22.37 4.27
C LEU A 46 18.23 -20.95 4.84
N VAL A 47 19.32 -20.27 5.16
CA VAL A 47 19.31 -18.87 5.63
C VAL A 47 18.75 -17.95 4.55
N PHE A 48 19.17 -18.12 3.29
CA PHE A 48 18.65 -17.34 2.17
C PHE A 48 17.16 -17.57 1.96
N CYS A 49 16.70 -18.83 2.00
CA CYS A 49 15.28 -19.18 1.89
C CYS A 49 14.46 -18.57 3.04
N TRP A 50 14.94 -18.71 4.28
CA TRP A 50 14.31 -18.10 5.45
C TRP A 50 14.23 -16.59 5.30
N PHE A 51 15.33 -15.92 4.93
CA PHE A 51 15.35 -14.48 4.72
C PHE A 51 14.41 -14.06 3.59
N THR A 52 14.34 -14.80 2.49
CA THR A 52 13.44 -14.46 1.38
C THR A 52 11.96 -14.57 1.78
N PHE A 53 11.58 -15.62 2.53
CA PHE A 53 10.18 -15.82 2.93
C PHE A 53 9.76 -14.95 4.11
N PHE A 54 10.66 -14.66 5.06
CA PHE A 54 10.36 -13.79 6.22
C PHE A 54 10.55 -12.30 5.91
N SER A 55 11.43 -11.94 4.96
CA SER A 55 11.61 -10.55 4.49
C SER A 55 10.69 -10.18 3.32
N VAL A 56 9.87 -11.11 2.79
CA VAL A 56 8.71 -10.77 1.95
C VAL A 56 7.58 -10.28 2.86
N SER A 57 7.82 -9.11 3.43
CA SER A 57 6.78 -8.23 3.97
C SER A 57 7.20 -6.78 3.71
N THR A 58 7.47 -6.47 2.44
CA THR A 58 7.58 -5.09 1.95
C THR A 58 6.97 -5.04 0.56
N SER A 59 5.69 -4.66 0.46
CA SER A 59 5.23 -3.28 0.29
C SER A 59 5.31 -2.86 -1.17
N PHE A 60 4.13 -2.75 -1.79
CA PHE A 60 3.94 -2.19 -3.11
C PHE A 60 4.68 -0.86 -3.23
N GLU A 61 5.48 -0.77 -4.28
CA GLU A 61 6.25 0.38 -4.72
C GLU A 61 5.36 1.63 -4.78
N THR A 62 5.51 2.52 -3.80
CA THR A 62 5.06 3.91 -3.93
C THR A 62 6.32 4.75 -4.12
N VAL A 63 6.45 5.29 -5.32
CA VAL A 63 7.52 6.18 -5.75
C VAL A 63 7.57 7.40 -4.82
N ILE A 64 8.57 7.43 -3.93
CA ILE A 64 8.92 8.63 -3.15
C ILE A 64 9.85 9.47 -4.01
N LEU A 65 9.32 10.52 -4.60
CA LEU A 65 10.13 11.65 -5.03
C LEU A 65 10.09 12.71 -3.92
N ASN A 66 11.29 13.01 -3.43
CA ASN A 66 11.75 14.28 -2.86
C ASN A 66 12.17 14.23 -1.38
N ASN A 67 13.49 14.24 -1.21
CA ASN A 67 14.31 15.00 -0.26
C ASN A 67 13.99 14.95 1.24
N GLY A 68 14.95 14.38 1.96
CA GLY A 68 15.62 15.09 3.06
C GLY A 68 14.94 15.06 4.43
N GLU A 69 15.64 14.43 5.36
CA GLU A 69 15.67 14.79 6.79
C GLU A 69 14.43 14.40 7.63
N ASP A 70 14.60 13.25 8.28
CA ASP A 70 14.36 13.04 9.71
C ASP A 70 13.20 13.81 10.37
N GLY A 71 12.10 13.08 10.64
CA GLY A 71 11.07 13.50 11.58
C GLY A 71 9.67 13.58 10.97
N ILE A 72 8.91 12.46 11.10
CA ILE A 72 7.43 12.46 11.17
C ILE A 72 6.73 13.48 10.26
N THR A 73 7.06 13.45 8.98
CA THR A 73 6.41 14.29 7.98
C THR A 73 5.21 13.55 7.44
N ALA A 74 4.01 13.99 7.84
CA ALA A 74 2.76 13.57 7.22
C ALA A 74 2.91 13.67 5.69
N LEU A 75 2.72 12.55 4.99
CA LEU A 75 2.97 12.47 3.56
C LEU A 75 1.94 13.36 2.86
N THR A 76 2.43 14.40 2.18
CA THR A 76 1.59 15.30 1.39
C THR A 76 1.82 15.02 -0.09
N MET A 77 0.75 14.71 -0.81
CA MET A 77 0.75 14.47 -2.25
C MET A 77 0.10 15.64 -2.98
N VAL A 78 0.64 16.01 -4.14
CA VAL A 78 0.10 17.06 -5.03
C VAL A 78 -0.45 16.40 -6.29
N ASP A 79 -1.65 16.82 -6.72
CA ASP A 79 -2.41 16.21 -7.82
C ASP A 79 -2.57 14.68 -7.70
N PRO A 80 -2.94 14.13 -6.52
CA PRO A 80 -3.21 12.71 -6.37
C PRO A 80 -4.35 12.27 -7.29
N ARG A 81 -4.14 11.14 -7.97
CA ARG A 81 -5.13 10.48 -8.81
C ARG A 81 -5.28 9.02 -8.42
N LEU A 82 -6.53 8.59 -8.32
CA LEU A 82 -6.94 7.22 -8.16
C LEU A 82 -7.81 6.82 -9.35
N GLU A 83 -7.40 5.75 -10.03
CA GLU A 83 -8.20 5.11 -11.08
C GLU A 83 -8.58 3.72 -10.59
N GLY A 84 -9.83 3.33 -10.82
CA GLY A 84 -10.34 2.04 -10.39
C GLY A 84 -11.48 1.57 -11.26
N TYR A 85 -12.05 0.43 -10.89
CA TYR A 85 -13.19 -0.15 -11.58
C TYR A 85 -14.33 -0.33 -10.59
N THR A 86 -15.53 0.05 -11.01
CA THR A 86 -16.74 -0.25 -10.27
C THR A 86 -17.01 -1.75 -10.31
N SER A 87 -17.91 -2.23 -9.44
CA SER A 87 -18.38 -3.61 -9.47
C SER A 87 -19.18 -3.98 -10.74
N SER A 88 -19.47 -3.04 -11.65
CA SER A 88 -19.99 -3.28 -12.99
C SER A 88 -18.89 -3.31 -14.07
N ASN A 89 -17.62 -3.35 -13.66
CA ASN A 89 -16.43 -3.34 -14.51
C ASN A 89 -16.33 -2.08 -15.39
N GLN A 90 -16.76 -0.93 -14.85
CA GLN A 90 -16.65 0.35 -15.52
C GLN A 90 -15.56 1.20 -14.85
N PRO A 91 -14.68 1.87 -15.61
CA PRO A 91 -13.61 2.67 -15.02
C PRO A 91 -14.17 3.91 -14.32
N TYR A 92 -13.68 4.22 -13.14
CA TYR A 92 -13.92 5.48 -12.45
C TYR A 92 -12.60 6.20 -12.17
N GLN A 93 -12.66 7.52 -12.04
CA GLN A 93 -11.51 8.35 -11.70
C GLN A 93 -11.84 9.27 -10.54
N LEU A 94 -10.95 9.34 -9.56
CA LEU A 94 -10.97 10.27 -8.44
C LEU A 94 -9.66 11.07 -8.48
N LYS A 95 -9.78 12.39 -8.45
CA LYS A 95 -8.65 13.34 -8.44
C LYS A 95 -8.83 14.30 -7.28
N ALA A 96 -7.74 14.76 -6.71
CA ALA A 96 -7.76 15.86 -5.75
C ALA A 96 -6.58 16.79 -6.04
N GLU A 97 -6.63 18.02 -5.56
CA GLU A 97 -5.51 18.95 -5.71
C GLU A 97 -4.38 18.59 -4.73
N LYS A 98 -4.75 18.21 -3.51
CA LYS A 98 -3.84 17.79 -2.45
C LYS A 98 -4.40 16.60 -1.69
N ALA A 99 -3.50 15.75 -1.22
CA ALA A 99 -3.81 14.69 -0.27
C ALA A 99 -2.83 14.71 0.90
N PHE A 100 -3.34 14.50 2.11
CA PHE A 100 -2.57 14.40 3.34
C PHE A 100 -2.78 13.02 3.93
N GLN A 101 -1.69 12.29 4.14
CA GLN A 101 -1.73 10.99 4.79
C GLN A 101 -1.06 11.09 6.16
N ASP A 102 -1.83 10.73 7.19
CA ASP A 102 -1.35 10.66 8.57
C ASP A 102 -0.50 9.40 8.76
N HIS A 103 0.68 9.54 9.36
CA HIS A 103 1.57 8.41 9.68
C HIS A 103 1.00 7.53 10.82
N MET A 104 0.12 8.07 11.68
CA MET A 104 -0.53 7.34 12.76
C MET A 104 -1.71 6.50 12.27
N ARG A 105 -2.33 6.87 11.15
CA ARG A 105 -3.52 6.22 10.57
C ARG A 105 -3.22 5.74 9.15
N LEU A 106 -2.52 4.62 9.07
CA LEU A 106 -2.22 3.97 7.79
C LEU A 106 -3.52 3.69 7.02
N GLY A 107 -3.59 4.15 5.77
CA GLY A 107 -4.72 3.93 4.87
C GLY A 107 -5.78 5.04 4.88
N VAL A 108 -5.73 6.00 5.81
CA VAL A 108 -6.62 7.18 5.78
C VAL A 108 -5.92 8.35 5.11
N VAL A 109 -6.57 8.90 4.09
CA VAL A 109 -6.05 10.01 3.28
C VAL A 109 -7.07 11.14 3.28
N GLU A 110 -6.70 12.29 3.79
CA GLU A 110 -7.50 13.51 3.67
C GLU A 110 -7.27 14.13 2.30
N LEU A 111 -8.33 14.47 1.59
CA LEU A 111 -8.30 14.99 0.24
C LEU A 111 -8.86 16.42 0.21
N GLU A 112 -8.22 17.30 -0.56
CA GLU A 112 -8.69 18.68 -0.82
C GLU A 112 -8.99 18.91 -2.31
N ASN A 113 -10.07 19.63 -2.59
CA ASN A 113 -10.57 19.94 -3.93
C ASN A 113 -10.71 18.68 -4.80
N ILE A 114 -11.63 17.81 -4.40
CA ILE A 114 -11.91 16.53 -5.01
C ILE A 114 -12.75 16.71 -6.26
N THR A 115 -12.33 16.08 -7.34
CA THR A 115 -13.13 15.87 -8.55
C THR A 115 -13.18 14.38 -8.86
N ALA A 116 -14.38 13.83 -8.99
CA ALA A 116 -14.57 12.44 -9.42
C ALA A 116 -15.45 12.34 -10.66
N GLU A 117 -15.15 11.37 -11.50
CA GLU A 117 -15.98 10.95 -12.62
C GLU A 117 -16.30 9.47 -12.45
N VAL A 118 -17.59 9.17 -12.30
CA VAL A 118 -18.09 7.81 -12.07
C VAL A 118 -19.18 7.50 -13.08
N PRO A 119 -19.08 6.40 -13.84
CA PRO A 119 -20.15 5.95 -14.71
C PRO A 119 -21.28 5.35 -13.86
N ALA A 120 -22.50 5.88 -13.99
CA ALA A 120 -23.70 5.33 -13.36
C ALA A 120 -24.39 4.29 -14.24
N SER A 121 -24.34 4.46 -15.57
CA SER A 121 -24.89 3.52 -16.54
C SER A 121 -24.08 3.54 -17.83
N LYS A 122 -24.45 2.74 -18.84
CA LYS A 122 -23.74 2.70 -20.15
C LYS A 122 -23.62 4.07 -20.84
N GLN A 123 -24.51 5.02 -20.53
CA GLN A 123 -24.56 6.32 -21.19
C GLN A 123 -24.52 7.52 -20.23
N VAL A 124 -24.66 7.28 -18.92
CA VAL A 124 -24.73 8.34 -17.91
C VAL A 124 -23.48 8.32 -17.05
N SER A 125 -22.73 9.43 -17.09
CA SER A 125 -21.61 9.72 -16.18
C SER A 125 -22.03 10.74 -15.14
N VAL A 126 -21.53 10.56 -13.93
CA VAL A 126 -21.71 11.43 -12.78
C VAL A 126 -20.39 12.10 -12.46
N PHE A 127 -20.42 13.42 -12.35
CA PHE A 127 -19.31 14.28 -11.98
C PHE A 127 -19.53 14.76 -10.55
N LEU A 128 -18.60 14.46 -9.66
CA LEU A 128 -18.62 14.89 -8.27
C LEU A 128 -17.57 15.98 -8.05
N GLN A 129 -17.96 17.05 -7.36
CA GLN A 129 -17.08 18.13 -6.96
C GLN A 129 -17.26 18.40 -5.46
N ALA A 130 -16.20 18.21 -4.68
CA ALA A 130 -16.22 18.41 -3.24
C ALA A 130 -14.96 19.18 -2.78
N GLN A 131 -15.10 20.04 -1.77
CA GLN A 131 -13.96 20.81 -1.27
C GLN A 131 -13.02 19.97 -0.41
N ARG A 132 -13.56 19.05 0.39
CA ARG A 132 -12.79 18.20 1.30
C ARG A 132 -13.47 16.85 1.47
N GLY A 133 -12.68 15.83 1.69
CA GLY A 133 -13.15 14.49 1.99
C GLY A 133 -12.07 13.65 2.65
N ILE A 134 -12.48 12.53 3.24
CA ILE A 134 -11.59 11.55 3.85
C ILE A 134 -11.77 10.25 3.09
N TYR A 135 -10.69 9.75 2.50
CA TYR A 135 -10.67 8.48 1.80
C TYR A 135 -10.00 7.43 2.68
N ASP A 136 -10.72 6.36 2.97
CA ASP A 136 -10.18 5.15 3.60
C ASP A 136 -9.88 4.12 2.50
N ASN A 137 -8.59 3.91 2.26
CA ASN A 137 -8.10 2.98 1.25
C ASN A 137 -8.39 1.51 1.61
N SER A 138 -8.47 1.17 2.90
CA SER A 138 -8.70 -0.21 3.36
C SER A 138 -10.13 -0.66 3.05
N ASN A 139 -11.09 0.25 3.23
CA ASN A 139 -12.51 0.00 3.01
C ASN A 139 -13.03 0.53 1.66
N THR A 140 -12.16 1.17 0.87
CA THR A 140 -12.53 1.87 -0.38
C THR A 140 -13.73 2.81 -0.16
N HIS A 141 -13.66 3.58 0.92
CA HIS A 141 -14.77 4.40 1.42
C HIS A 141 -14.39 5.87 1.40
N LEU A 142 -15.25 6.70 0.81
CA LEU A 142 -15.06 8.15 0.72
C LEU A 142 -16.11 8.86 1.57
N GLN A 143 -15.66 9.60 2.56
CA GLN A 143 -16.49 10.41 3.45
C GLN A 143 -16.40 11.87 3.05
N LEU A 144 -17.54 12.48 2.75
CA LEU A 144 -17.65 13.90 2.42
C LEU A 144 -18.44 14.58 3.54
N ASN A 145 -17.75 15.36 4.35
CA ASN A 145 -18.30 16.02 5.55
C ASN A 145 -18.55 17.53 5.35
N LYS A 146 -18.37 18.01 4.12
CA LYS A 146 -18.63 19.39 3.69
C LYS A 146 -19.59 19.38 2.51
N PRO A 147 -20.33 20.49 2.29
CA PRO A 147 -21.22 20.58 1.16
C PRO A 147 -20.51 20.31 -0.17
N PHE A 148 -21.14 19.51 -1.02
CA PHE A 148 -20.59 19.11 -2.31
C PHE A 148 -21.70 18.99 -3.35
N THR A 149 -21.30 18.97 -4.61
CA THR A 149 -22.24 18.90 -5.74
C THR A 149 -21.93 17.70 -6.61
N MET A 150 -22.98 17.01 -7.04
CA MET A 150 -22.91 15.98 -8.07
C MET A 150 -23.73 16.45 -9.27
N LYS A 151 -23.19 16.27 -10.47
CA LYS A 151 -23.84 16.61 -11.73
C LYS A 151 -23.81 15.41 -12.64
N THR A 152 -24.88 15.17 -13.37
CA THR A 152 -24.89 14.15 -14.41
C THR A 152 -24.78 14.79 -15.79
N LYS A 153 -24.32 14.02 -16.77
CA LYS A 153 -24.15 14.52 -18.15
C LYS A 153 -25.46 14.97 -18.81
N ASP A 154 -26.59 14.40 -18.40
CA ASP A 154 -27.95 14.72 -18.84
C ASP A 154 -28.56 15.95 -18.14
N GLY A 155 -27.82 16.62 -17.24
CA GLY A 155 -28.20 17.91 -16.68
C GLY A 155 -28.87 17.87 -15.30
N LEU A 156 -28.93 16.71 -14.65
CA LEU A 156 -29.34 16.60 -13.25
C LEU A 156 -28.24 17.19 -12.36
N VAL A 157 -28.64 17.99 -11.36
CA VAL A 157 -27.73 18.53 -10.35
C VAL A 157 -28.26 18.14 -8.97
N ALA A 158 -27.38 17.58 -8.14
CA ALA A 158 -27.67 17.21 -6.76
C ALA A 158 -26.68 17.90 -5.83
N GLN A 159 -27.21 18.62 -4.84
CA GLN A 159 -26.45 19.30 -3.79
C GLN A 159 -26.61 18.55 -2.48
N PHE A 160 -25.48 18.24 -1.85
CA PHE A 160 -25.40 17.46 -0.63
C PHE A 160 -24.72 18.27 0.47
N MET A 161 -25.14 18.09 1.71
CA MET A 161 -24.44 18.68 2.87
C MET A 161 -23.28 17.79 3.36
N ALA A 162 -23.52 16.47 3.40
CA ALA A 162 -22.54 15.44 3.68
C ALA A 162 -23.01 14.11 3.09
N ALA A 163 -22.10 13.18 2.84
CA ALA A 163 -22.43 11.81 2.44
C ALA A 163 -21.26 10.87 2.71
N ASP A 164 -21.61 9.60 2.89
CA ASP A 164 -20.71 8.46 2.94
C ASP A 164 -20.88 7.66 1.65
N ILE A 165 -19.77 7.38 0.96
CA ILE A 165 -19.75 6.73 -0.35
C ILE A 165 -18.88 5.49 -0.26
N ASN A 166 -19.47 4.32 -0.51
CA ASN A 166 -18.72 3.09 -0.71
C ASN A 166 -18.47 2.90 -2.21
N LEU A 167 -17.23 3.12 -2.65
CA LEU A 167 -16.86 3.05 -4.06
C LEU A 167 -16.84 1.61 -4.57
N SER A 168 -16.51 0.64 -3.72
CA SER A 168 -16.48 -0.78 -4.09
C SER A 168 -17.89 -1.32 -4.40
N GLU A 169 -18.86 -0.99 -3.56
CA GLU A 169 -20.26 -1.41 -3.71
C GLU A 169 -21.09 -0.47 -4.59
N GLY A 170 -20.57 0.73 -4.89
CA GLY A 170 -21.30 1.76 -5.62
C GLY A 170 -22.51 2.27 -4.85
N GLN A 171 -22.38 2.40 -3.53
CA GLN A 171 -23.44 2.87 -2.64
C GLN A 171 -23.13 4.27 -2.13
N LEU A 172 -24.18 5.06 -1.94
CA LEU A 172 -24.10 6.38 -1.32
C LEU A 172 -25.15 6.47 -0.24
N LYS A 173 -24.79 7.02 0.92
CA LYS A 173 -25.71 7.26 2.02
C LYS A 173 -25.52 8.68 2.53
N THR A 174 -26.62 9.37 2.77
CA THR A 174 -26.64 10.62 3.51
C THR A 174 -27.83 10.65 4.47
N ASP A 175 -27.54 11.02 5.71
CA ASP A 175 -28.54 11.30 6.74
C ASP A 175 -28.77 12.82 6.89
N GLN A 176 -28.41 13.59 5.85
CA GLN A 176 -28.57 15.04 5.78
C GLN A 176 -29.32 15.46 4.51
N ARG A 177 -29.84 16.69 4.55
CA ARG A 177 -30.60 17.29 3.45
C ARG A 177 -29.85 17.17 2.12
N VAL A 178 -30.58 16.70 1.12
CA VAL A 178 -30.18 16.67 -0.28
C VAL A 178 -31.21 17.43 -1.11
N ASP A 179 -30.72 18.26 -2.02
CA ASP A 179 -31.53 19.00 -2.98
C ASP A 179 -31.12 18.58 -4.40
N ILE A 180 -32.06 18.00 -5.15
CA ILE A 180 -31.85 17.49 -6.51
C ILE A 180 -32.76 18.27 -7.46
N TYR A 181 -32.23 18.74 -8.58
CA TYR A 181 -33.04 19.47 -9.55
C TYR A 181 -32.53 19.26 -10.98
N ASN A 182 -33.46 19.32 -11.92
CA ASN A 182 -33.19 19.45 -13.36
C ASN A 182 -34.08 20.59 -13.94
N ALA A 183 -34.20 20.68 -15.27
CA ALA A 183 -35.07 21.65 -15.93
C ALA A 183 -36.58 21.47 -15.62
N ASP A 184 -37.02 20.24 -15.40
CA ASP A 184 -38.43 19.82 -15.30
C ASP A 184 -38.90 19.62 -13.85
N PHE A 185 -37.99 19.38 -12.90
CA PHE A 185 -38.37 19.12 -11.50
C PHE A 185 -37.30 19.53 -10.49
N SER A 186 -37.73 19.70 -9.24
CA SER A 186 -36.89 19.87 -8.05
C SER A 186 -37.40 18.95 -6.93
N LEU A 187 -36.48 18.24 -6.28
CA LEU A 187 -36.71 17.25 -5.25
C LEU A 187 -35.82 17.57 -4.04
N THR A 188 -36.43 17.80 -2.89
CA THR A 188 -35.74 17.92 -1.60
C THR A 188 -36.06 16.72 -0.73
N ALA A 189 -35.05 16.15 -0.07
CA ALA A 189 -35.24 15.11 0.94
C ALA A 189 -34.28 15.30 2.11
N GLY A 190 -34.67 14.85 3.30
CA GLY A 190 -33.84 14.89 4.51
C GLY A 190 -32.77 13.81 4.54
N ASN A 191 -33.02 12.65 3.91
CA ASN A 191 -32.10 11.53 3.79
C ASN A 191 -32.15 10.94 2.38
N LEU A 192 -31.03 10.41 1.91
CA LEU A 192 -30.94 9.63 0.67
C LEU A 192 -30.05 8.41 0.87
N ARG A 193 -30.51 7.26 0.37
CA ARG A 193 -29.70 6.07 0.20
C ARG A 193 -29.75 5.58 -1.24
N VAL A 194 -28.59 5.44 -1.85
CA VAL A 194 -28.38 4.88 -3.17
C VAL A 194 -27.86 3.46 -3.01
N CYS A 195 -28.60 2.50 -3.55
CA CYS A 195 -28.33 1.07 -3.49
C CYS A 195 -28.14 0.50 -4.90
N GLU A 196 -27.73 -0.77 -4.97
CA GLU A 196 -27.65 -1.53 -6.21
C GLU A 196 -26.86 -0.83 -7.33
N LYS A 197 -25.70 -0.27 -6.98
CA LYS A 197 -24.79 0.42 -7.91
C LYS A 197 -25.44 1.64 -8.60
N GLY A 198 -26.38 2.31 -7.93
CA GLY A 198 -27.07 3.47 -8.47
C GLY A 198 -28.45 3.21 -9.07
N GLN A 199 -28.90 1.95 -9.10
CA GLN A 199 -30.19 1.59 -9.71
C GLN A 199 -31.39 1.96 -8.83
N ILE A 200 -31.22 1.90 -7.51
CA ILE A 200 -32.30 2.19 -6.56
C ILE A 200 -31.90 3.35 -5.67
N MET A 201 -32.79 4.34 -5.56
CA MET A 201 -32.63 5.50 -4.70
C MET A 201 -33.81 5.60 -3.73
N HIS A 202 -33.51 5.60 -2.43
CA HIS A 202 -34.50 5.74 -1.37
C HIS A 202 -34.39 7.12 -0.73
N PHE A 203 -35.43 7.92 -0.89
CA PHE A 203 -35.56 9.24 -0.29
C PHE A 203 -36.44 9.16 0.96
N GLN A 204 -35.99 9.79 2.06
CA GLN A 204 -36.71 9.81 3.33
C GLN A 204 -36.57 11.17 4.03
N GLY A 205 -37.25 11.36 5.16
CA GLY A 205 -37.09 12.55 5.99
C GLY A 205 -37.70 13.83 5.41
N GLY A 206 -38.98 13.77 5.03
CA GLY A 206 -39.69 14.93 4.45
C GLY A 206 -39.34 15.15 2.98
N VAL A 207 -39.87 14.30 2.12
CA VAL A 207 -39.63 14.35 0.67
C VAL A 207 -40.60 15.33 0.02
N HIS A 208 -40.07 16.34 -0.67
CA HIS A 208 -40.84 17.34 -1.39
C HIS A 208 -40.44 17.33 -2.86
N LEU A 209 -41.38 17.02 -3.75
CA LEU A 209 -41.20 17.04 -5.19
C LEU A 209 -42.02 18.19 -5.79
N LEU A 210 -41.35 19.06 -6.55
CA LEU A 210 -41.94 20.12 -7.33
C LEU A 210 -41.68 19.81 -8.81
N ILE A 211 -42.74 19.78 -9.61
CA ILE A 211 -42.64 19.53 -11.05
C ILE A 211 -42.97 20.85 -11.74
N SER A 212 -41.99 21.36 -12.50
CA SER A 212 -42.14 22.54 -13.34
C SER A 212 -42.81 22.10 -14.64
N GLN A 213 -44.09 22.44 -14.80
CA GLN A 213 -44.79 22.30 -16.07
C GLN A 213 -44.32 23.45 -16.99
N GLN A 214 -43.75 23.11 -18.15
CA GLN A 214 -43.48 24.06 -19.23
C GLN A 214 -44.74 24.32 -20.05
#